data_AF-A0A945BBA5-F1
#
_entry.id   AF-A0A945BBA5-F1
#
_cell.length_a   1.000
_cell.length_b   1.000
_cell.length_c   1.000
_cell.angle_alpha   90.00
_cell.angle_beta   90.00
_cell.angle_gamma   90.00
#
_symmetry.space_group_name_H-M   'P 1'
#
loop_
_entity.id
_entity.type
_entity.pdbx_description
1 polymer ?
#
loop_
_entity_poly.entity_id
_entity_poly.type
_entity_poly.pdbx_seq_one_letter_code
_entity_poly.pdbx_strand_id
1 'polypeptide(L)' 'TYEYNDRLTIYASGLNITDETVRVYGKTKDLVLQAVQGGPRYDLAIRYKLF' A
#
# COMPACT_ATOMS: atom_id res chain seq x y z
N THR A 1 7.72 5.71 -9.09
CA THR A 1 8.40 6.95 -8.70
C THR A 1 8.93 7.64 -9.93
N TYR A 2 8.78 8.95 -10.01
CA TYR A 2 9.27 9.76 -11.13
C TYR A 2 10.11 10.92 -10.59
N GLU A 3 11.34 11.04 -11.09
CA GLU A 3 12.27 12.12 -10.73
C GLU A 3 12.15 13.22 -11.80
N TYR A 4 11.61 14.37 -11.39
CA TYR A 4 11.44 15.51 -12.30
C TYR A 4 12.75 16.28 -12.46
N ASN A 5 13.53 16.38 -11.38
CA ASN A 5 14.90 16.91 -11.36
C ASN A 5 15.62 16.37 -10.11
N ASP A 6 16.89 16.72 -9.93
CA ASP A 6 17.73 16.27 -8.79
C ASP A 6 17.16 16.64 -7.39
N ARG A 7 16.13 17.49 -7.33
CA ARG A 7 15.54 18.01 -6.10
C ARG A 7 14.07 17.66 -5.94
N LEU A 8 13.36 17.23 -6.97
CA LEU A 8 11.92 17.01 -6.96
C LEU A 8 11.60 15.59 -7.42
N THR A 9 10.97 14.83 -6.53
CA THR A 9 10.54 13.46 -6.81
C THR A 9 9.06 13.28 -6.51
N ILE A 10 8.36 12.66 -7.44
CA ILE A 10 6.93 12.36 -7.36
C ILE A 10 6.77 10.85 -7.15
N TYR A 11 5.92 10.47 -6.21
CA TYR A 11 5.64 9.10 -5.83
C TYR A 11 4.15 8.84 -5.96
N ALA A 12 3.80 7.74 -6.60
CA ALA A 12 2.47 7.16 -6.56
C ALA A 12 2.61 5.70 -6.10
N SER A 13 1.82 5.30 -5.11
CA SER A 13 1.73 3.91 -4.67
C SER A 13 0.27 3.48 -4.58
N GLY A 14 0.03 2.21 -4.90
CA GLY A 14 -1.25 1.56 -4.69
C GLY A 14 -1.07 0.38 -3.76
N LEU A 15 -1.85 0.32 -2.68
CA LEU A 15 -1.94 -0.83 -1.81
C LEU A 15 -3.26 -1.54 -2.07
N ASN A 16 -3.22 -2.86 -2.17
CA ASN A 16 -4.42 -3.70 -2.30
C ASN A 16 -5.31 -3.33 -3.50
N ILE A 17 -4.69 -3.08 -4.66
CA ILE A 17 -5.37 -2.59 -5.87
C ILE A 17 -6.43 -3.59 -6.39
N THR A 18 -6.27 -4.88 -6.09
CA THR A 18 -7.18 -5.97 -6.46
C THR A 18 -8.30 -6.20 -5.45
N ASP A 19 -8.39 -5.37 -4.40
CA ASP A 19 -9.33 -5.49 -3.29
C ASP A 19 -9.34 -6.89 -2.64
N GLU A 20 -8.14 -7.42 -2.40
CA GLU A 20 -7.99 -8.71 -1.76
C GLU A 20 -8.29 -8.61 -0.26
N THR A 21 -9.09 -9.54 0.24
CA THR A 21 -9.38 -9.65 1.67
C THR A 21 -8.37 -10.59 2.32
N VAL A 22 -7.54 -10.06 3.21
CA VAL A 22 -6.56 -10.87 3.93
C VAL A 22 -7.25 -11.58 5.08
N ARG A 23 -7.14 -12.92 5.10
CA ARG A 23 -7.63 -13.76 6.19
C ARG A 23 -6.45 -14.38 6.92
N VAL A 24 -6.35 -14.10 8.21
CA VAL A 24 -5.38 -14.71 9.12
C VAL A 24 -6.04 -15.95 9.72
N TYR A 25 -5.44 -17.12 9.47
CA TYR A 25 -5.90 -18.39 9.98
C TYR A 25 -5.05 -18.83 11.17
N GLY A 26 -5.64 -19.57 12.11
CA GLY A 26 -4.93 -20.23 13.20
C GLY A 26 -4.24 -21.52 12.72
N LYS A 27 -4.25 -22.56 13.56
CA LYS A 27 -3.58 -23.84 13.25
C LYS A 27 -4.18 -24.58 12.04
N THR A 28 -5.44 -24.30 11.71
CA THR A 28 -6.18 -24.86 10.58
C THR A 28 -6.91 -23.76 9.81
N LYS A 29 -7.11 -23.96 8.50
CA LYS A 29 -7.74 -22.99 7.58
C LYS A 29 -9.19 -22.65 7.95
N ASP A 30 -9.87 -23.50 8.71
CA ASP A 30 -11.25 -23.24 9.13
C ASP A 30 -11.31 -22.32 10.35
N LEU A 31 -10.18 -22.08 11.02
CA LEU A 31 -10.09 -21.25 12.20
C LEU A 31 -9.64 -19.83 11.81
N VAL A 32 -10.56 -19.03 11.27
CA VAL A 32 -10.27 -17.62 10.95
C VAL A 32 -10.12 -16.82 12.25
N LEU A 33 -8.92 -16.31 12.49
CA LEU A 33 -8.61 -15.46 13.65
C LEU A 33 -8.91 -13.99 13.37
N GLN A 34 -8.69 -13.55 12.13
CA GLN A 34 -8.93 -12.16 11.73
C GLN A 34 -9.15 -12.10 10.22
N ALA A 35 -10.16 -11.33 9.78
CA ALA A 35 -10.33 -10.95 8.39
C ALA A 35 -10.15 -9.44 8.29
N VAL A 36 -9.13 -8.99 7.56
CA VAL A 36 -8.85 -7.58 7.33
C VAL A 36 -9.19 -7.26 5.89
N GLN A 37 -10.21 -6.43 5.71
CA GLN A 37 -10.57 -5.87 4.42
C GLN A 37 -10.03 -4.44 4.36
N GLY A 38 -8.89 -4.29 3.69
CA GLY A 38 -8.18 -3.02 3.62
C GLY A 38 -8.74 -2.04 2.60
N GLY A 39 -9.53 -2.53 1.64
CA GLY A 39 -9.89 -1.80 0.42
C GLY A 39 -8.66 -1.44 -0.42
N PRO A 40 -8.84 -1.01 -1.67
CA PRO A 40 -7.77 -0.38 -2.43
C PRO A 40 -7.43 0.99 -1.83
N ARG A 41 -6.14 1.26 -1.63
CA ARG A 41 -5.63 2.54 -1.15
C ARG A 41 -4.62 3.08 -2.13
N TYR A 42 -4.70 4.38 -2.39
CA TYR A 42 -3.81 5.07 -3.33
C TYR A 42 -3.16 6.24 -2.61
N ASP A 43 -1.85 6.30 -2.66
CA ASP A 43 -1.07 7.38 -2.10
C ASP A 43 -0.37 8.14 -3.22
N LEU A 44 -0.44 9.47 -3.15
CA LEU A 44 0.30 10.39 -4.00
C LEU A 44 1.15 11.28 -3.09
N ALA A 45 2.46 11.26 -3.29
CA ALA A 45 3.39 12.04 -2.51
C ALA A 45 4.36 12.83 -3.41
N ILE A 46 4.70 14.03 -2.95
CA ILE A 46 5.68 14.91 -3.59
C ILE A 46 6.78 15.16 -2.56
N ARG A 47 8.03 14.91 -2.95
CA ARG A 47 9.21 15.14 -2.12
C ARG A 47 10.09 16.18 -2.77
N TYR A 48 10.46 17.20 -2.00
CA TYR A 48 11.44 18.20 -2.39
C TYR A 48 12.66 18.16 -1.47
N LYS A 49 13.87 18.12 -2.04
CA LYS A 49 15.13 18.12 -1.30
C LYS A 49 15.68 19.54 -1.22
N LEU A 50 15.77 20.08 0.00
CA LEU A 50 16.18 21.45 0.28
C LEU A 50 17.71 21.66 0.28
N PHE A 51 18.47 20.60 0.61
CA PHE A 51 19.93 20.60 0.76
C PHE A 51 20.50 19.28 0.23
#